data_AF-A0A9X1H9C0-F1
#
_entry.id   AF-A0A9X1H9C0-F1
#
_cell.length_a   1.000
_cell.length_b   1.000
_cell.length_c   1.000
_cell.angle_alpha   90.00
_cell.angle_beta   90.00
_cell.angle_gamma   90.00
#
_symmetry.space_group_name_H-M   'P 1'
#
loop_
_entity.id
_entity.type
_entity.pdbx_description
1 polymer ?
#
loop_
_entity_poly.entity_id
_entity_poly.type
_entity_poly.pdbx_seq_one_letter_code
_entity_poly.pdbx_strand_id
1 'polypeptide(L)'
;MASGFFVLLDDIAAIMDDVAVMSKVAAKKTAGILGDDLAVNAEKASGFASSRELPVLWAISKGSLLNKIIILPIAFLLSAFLPVAIIVILILGGLFLAYEGAEKIYEFIFPHKHEESEGITNVELTEEQILEIEKGKIKSAIITDFILSVEIVIIALGTVIDEPLTQRIIVTSIIALVATIGVYGIVALIVRMDEAGYKLIKSSKSEKSISRIIGNLLVKALPLVIKGLTVIGTIALLLVAGGIFVHYIPFFHHYVPEIKLPSIVKEFVIGLVLGFIVVLFVNLFKKIFKKKTA
;
A
#
# COMPACT_ATOMS: atom_id res chain seq x y z
N MET A 1 29.82 40.32 13.34
CA MET A 1 29.15 39.11 13.87
C MET A 1 27.78 38.82 13.25
N ALA A 2 27.14 39.75 12.53
CA ALA A 2 25.88 39.48 11.82
C ALA A 2 26.05 38.68 10.51
N SER A 3 27.20 38.78 9.83
CA SER A 3 27.40 38.11 8.53
C SER A 3 27.42 36.58 8.62
N GLY A 4 27.96 36.00 9.69
CA GLY A 4 28.01 34.54 9.86
C GLY A 4 26.64 33.88 10.03
N PHE A 5 25.67 34.58 10.62
CA PHE A 5 24.31 34.08 10.76
C PHE A 5 23.56 34.07 9.42
N PHE A 6 23.70 35.13 8.62
CA PHE A 6 23.07 35.20 7.30
C PHE A 6 23.67 34.20 6.31
N VAL A 7 24.98 33.94 6.38
CA VAL A 7 25.62 32.90 5.56
C VAL A 7 25.10 31.51 5.92
N LEU A 8 24.93 31.19 7.22
CA LEU A 8 24.34 29.91 7.62
C LEU A 8 22.88 29.75 7.15
N LEU A 9 22.09 30.84 7.16
CA LEU A 9 20.74 30.80 6.62
C LEU A 9 20.72 30.65 5.10
N ASP A 10 21.66 31.25 4.39
CA ASP A 10 21.81 31.13 2.93
C ASP A 10 22.23 29.70 2.56
N ASP A 11 23.17 29.10 3.30
CA ASP A 11 23.57 27.69 3.14
C ASP A 11 22.39 26.74 3.39
N ILE A 12 21.59 26.99 4.44
CA ILE A 12 20.36 26.23 4.70
C ILE A 12 19.36 26.43 3.55
N ALA A 13 19.18 27.65 3.07
CA ALA A 13 18.24 27.94 1.98
C ALA A 13 18.64 27.21 0.70
N ALA A 14 19.94 27.19 0.35
CA ALA A 14 20.46 26.45 -0.79
C ALA A 14 20.20 24.94 -0.65
N ILE A 15 20.50 24.35 0.53
CA ILE A 15 20.21 22.93 0.78
C ILE A 15 18.70 22.64 0.70
N MET A 16 17.86 23.55 1.19
CA MET A 16 16.41 23.39 1.14
C MET A 16 15.86 23.49 -0.28
N ASP A 17 16.45 24.30 -1.15
CA ASP A 17 16.07 24.38 -2.56
C ASP A 17 16.38 23.07 -3.29
N ASP A 18 17.60 22.54 -3.09
CA ASP A 18 17.99 21.23 -3.64
C ASP A 18 17.08 20.11 -3.12
N VAL A 19 16.81 20.08 -1.81
CA VAL A 19 15.88 19.13 -1.19
C VAL A 19 14.49 19.24 -1.82
N ALA A 20 14.01 20.45 -2.10
CA ALA A 20 12.69 20.66 -2.70
C ALA A 20 12.64 20.12 -4.15
N VAL A 21 13.67 20.39 -4.95
CA VAL A 21 13.79 19.86 -6.31
C VAL A 21 13.87 18.34 -6.31
N MET A 22 14.73 17.77 -5.49
CA MET A 22 14.91 16.32 -5.41
C MET A 22 13.67 15.62 -4.83
N SER A 23 13.00 16.23 -3.84
CA SER A 23 11.71 15.72 -3.35
C SER A 23 10.65 15.71 -4.44
N LYS A 24 10.60 16.71 -5.32
CA LYS A 24 9.68 16.73 -6.46
C LYS A 24 9.99 15.61 -7.46
N VAL A 25 11.26 15.35 -7.74
CA VAL A 25 11.68 14.25 -8.63
C VAL A 25 11.35 12.90 -8.00
N ALA A 26 11.67 12.71 -6.72
CA ALA A 26 11.37 11.51 -5.97
C ALA A 26 9.86 11.25 -5.94
N ALA A 27 9.04 12.27 -5.61
CA ALA A 27 7.58 12.19 -5.62
C ALA A 27 7.03 11.83 -7.01
N LYS A 28 7.61 12.36 -8.08
CA LYS A 28 7.21 12.01 -9.46
C LYS A 28 7.54 10.55 -9.79
N LYS A 29 8.69 10.03 -9.34
CA LYS A 29 9.05 8.62 -9.55
C LYS A 29 8.22 7.68 -8.68
N THR A 30 7.80 8.11 -7.50
CA THR A 30 6.97 7.30 -6.61
C THR A 30 5.46 7.48 -6.85
N ALA A 31 5.02 8.40 -7.72
CA ALA A 31 3.60 8.70 -7.92
C ALA A 31 2.77 7.48 -8.35
N GLY A 32 3.31 6.61 -9.22
CA GLY A 32 2.64 5.37 -9.63
C GLY A 32 2.44 4.42 -8.44
N ILE A 33 3.54 4.10 -7.75
CA ILE A 33 3.51 3.20 -6.59
C ILE A 33 2.70 3.77 -5.41
N LEU A 34 2.62 5.10 -5.26
CA LEU A 34 1.75 5.74 -4.27
C LEU A 34 0.26 5.57 -4.60
N GLY A 35 -0.08 5.54 -5.89
CA GLY A 35 -1.43 5.21 -6.34
C GLY A 35 -1.79 3.76 -6.01
N ASP A 36 -0.85 2.84 -6.23
CA ASP A 36 -1.01 1.43 -5.87
C ASP A 36 -1.10 1.25 -4.34
N ASP A 37 -0.24 1.92 -3.57
CA ASP A 37 -0.27 1.93 -2.10
C ASP A 37 -1.61 2.44 -1.57
N LEU A 38 -2.18 3.48 -2.21
CA LEU A 38 -3.52 3.95 -1.89
C LEU A 38 -4.59 2.90 -2.17
N ALA A 39 -4.55 2.26 -3.34
CA ALA A 39 -5.51 1.21 -3.70
C ALA A 39 -5.46 0.04 -2.71
N VAL A 40 -4.26 -0.45 -2.39
CA VAL A 40 -4.07 -1.57 -1.47
C VAL A 40 -4.47 -1.19 -0.05
N ASN A 41 -4.07 -0.02 0.45
CA ASN A 41 -4.46 0.40 1.79
C ASN A 41 -5.96 0.69 1.90
N ALA A 42 -6.57 1.24 0.85
CA ALA A 42 -8.02 1.43 0.79
C ALA A 42 -8.77 0.09 0.83
N GLU A 43 -8.30 -0.90 0.07
CA GLU A 43 -8.83 -2.27 0.15
C GLU A 43 -8.68 -2.82 1.57
N LYS A 44 -7.46 -2.79 2.15
CA LYS A 44 -7.15 -3.38 3.45
C LYS A 44 -7.89 -2.71 4.61
N ALA A 45 -8.22 -1.44 4.49
CA ALA A 45 -9.01 -0.70 5.47
C ALA A 45 -10.53 -0.83 5.26
N SER A 46 -10.95 -1.36 4.12
CA SER A 46 -12.36 -1.60 3.79
C SER A 46 -12.83 -2.98 4.23
N GLY A 47 -14.14 -3.15 4.42
CA GLY A 47 -14.74 -4.45 4.77
C GLY A 47 -14.74 -4.76 6.27
N PHE A 48 -14.49 -3.75 7.11
CA PHE A 48 -14.87 -3.78 8.52
C PHE A 48 -16.30 -3.26 8.66
N ALA A 49 -16.94 -3.50 9.81
CA ALA A 49 -18.18 -2.80 10.12
C ALA A 49 -17.94 -1.28 10.05
N SER A 50 -18.87 -0.50 9.47
CA SER A 50 -18.66 0.93 9.19
C SER A 50 -18.26 1.75 10.44
N SER A 51 -18.69 1.33 11.63
CA SER A 51 -18.30 1.96 12.91
C SER A 51 -16.84 1.71 13.32
N ARG A 52 -16.17 0.72 12.72
CA ARG A 52 -14.82 0.23 13.05
C ARG A 52 -13.76 0.61 12.02
N GLU A 53 -14.15 1.05 10.82
CA GLU A 53 -13.21 1.37 9.73
C GLU A 53 -12.21 2.47 10.12
N LEU A 54 -12.65 3.55 10.78
CA LEU A 54 -11.75 4.63 11.24
C LEU A 54 -10.78 4.20 12.37
N PRO A 55 -11.23 3.55 13.46
CA PRO A 55 -10.33 2.99 14.46
C PRO A 55 -9.29 2.02 13.88
N VAL A 56 -9.71 1.16 12.96
CA VAL A 56 -8.83 0.21 12.29
C VAL A 56 -7.82 0.94 11.41
N LEU A 57 -8.26 1.88 10.58
CA LEU A 57 -7.39 2.70 9.75
C LEU A 57 -6.33 3.42 10.60
N TRP A 58 -6.73 3.98 11.74
CA TRP A 58 -5.81 4.63 12.67
C TRP A 58 -4.77 3.66 13.27
N ALA A 59 -5.17 2.43 13.58
CA ALA A 59 -4.24 1.40 14.05
C ALA A 59 -3.22 1.02 12.95
N ILE A 60 -3.69 0.87 11.71
CA ILE A 60 -2.83 0.61 10.55
C ILE A 60 -1.88 1.79 10.32
N SER A 61 -2.37 3.04 10.32
CA SER A 61 -1.54 4.24 10.14
C SER A 61 -0.44 4.37 11.20
N LYS A 62 -0.74 4.05 12.47
CA LYS A 62 0.27 4.03 13.54
C LYS A 62 1.32 2.94 13.30
N GLY A 63 0.90 1.74 12.93
CA GLY A 63 1.81 0.66 12.57
C GLY A 63 2.71 1.02 11.38
N SER A 64 2.12 1.61 10.34
CA SER A 64 2.82 2.11 9.15
C SER A 64 3.88 3.17 9.48
N LEU A 65 3.55 4.12 10.37
CA LEU A 65 4.51 5.13 10.79
C LEU A 65 5.70 4.52 11.55
N LEU A 66 5.45 3.56 12.45
CA LEU A 66 6.50 2.81 13.14
C LEU A 66 7.36 2.01 12.16
N ASN A 67 6.74 1.36 11.17
CA ASN A 67 7.46 0.67 10.10
C ASN A 67 8.44 1.63 9.40
N LYS A 68 7.99 2.83 9.01
CA LYS A 68 8.84 3.81 8.31
C LYS A 68 10.00 4.32 9.15
N ILE A 69 9.78 4.52 10.47
CA ILE A 69 10.85 4.88 11.41
C ILE A 69 11.93 3.78 11.47
N ILE A 70 11.55 2.51 11.30
CA ILE A 70 12.48 1.37 11.29
C ILE A 70 13.14 1.20 9.91
N ILE A 71 12.36 1.29 8.84
CA ILE A 71 12.80 1.08 7.45
C ILE A 71 13.86 2.12 7.07
N LEU A 72 13.66 3.40 7.38
CA LEU A 72 14.56 4.48 6.94
C LEU A 72 16.02 4.25 7.39
N PRO A 73 16.34 4.09 8.69
CA PRO A 73 17.70 3.79 9.13
C PRO A 73 18.27 2.51 8.51
N ILE A 74 17.47 1.45 8.44
CA ILE A 74 17.91 0.17 7.86
C ILE A 74 18.21 0.34 6.37
N ALA A 75 17.39 1.07 5.62
CA ALA A 75 17.59 1.32 4.20
C ALA A 75 18.85 2.16 3.95
N PHE A 76 19.13 3.18 4.78
CA PHE A 76 20.37 3.94 4.69
C PHE A 76 21.60 3.05 4.97
N LEU A 77 21.53 2.19 5.98
CA LEU A 77 22.62 1.25 6.29
C LEU A 77 22.81 0.20 5.18
N LEU A 78 21.74 -0.45 4.74
CA LEU A 78 21.81 -1.45 3.68
C LEU A 78 22.28 -0.82 2.36
N SER A 79 21.85 0.39 2.02
CA SER A 79 22.30 1.05 0.78
C SER A 79 23.80 1.35 0.79
N ALA A 80 24.38 1.63 1.95
CA ALA A 80 25.81 1.90 2.11
C ALA A 80 26.67 0.61 2.16
N PHE A 81 26.20 -0.41 2.88
CA PHE A 81 27.04 -1.58 3.22
C PHE A 81 26.65 -2.87 2.49
N LEU A 82 25.38 -3.05 2.12
CA LEU A 82 24.87 -4.30 1.54
C LEU A 82 23.67 -4.05 0.61
N PRO A 83 23.86 -3.36 -0.54
CA PRO A 83 22.76 -3.00 -1.42
C PRO A 83 22.04 -4.22 -2.02
N VAL A 84 22.73 -5.36 -2.16
CA VAL A 84 22.14 -6.61 -2.64
C VAL A 84 21.02 -7.12 -1.70
N ALA A 85 21.12 -6.87 -0.39
CA ALA A 85 20.08 -7.29 0.55
C ALA A 85 18.75 -6.56 0.30
N ILE A 86 18.78 -5.32 -0.16
CA ILE A 86 17.58 -4.55 -0.52
C ILE A 86 16.81 -5.28 -1.62
N ILE A 87 17.51 -5.70 -2.67
CA ILE A 87 16.94 -6.45 -3.80
C ILE A 87 16.29 -7.75 -3.31
N VAL A 88 16.98 -8.49 -2.44
CA VAL A 88 16.45 -9.75 -1.89
C VAL A 88 15.19 -9.50 -1.06
N ILE A 89 15.19 -8.49 -0.18
CA ILE A 89 14.03 -8.13 0.65
C ILE A 89 12.84 -7.74 -0.24
N LEU A 90 13.06 -6.92 -1.28
CA LEU A 90 12.03 -6.52 -2.22
C LEU A 90 11.46 -7.70 -2.98
N ILE A 91 12.30 -8.58 -3.54
CA ILE A 91 11.82 -9.76 -4.28
C ILE A 91 11.00 -10.68 -3.36
N LEU A 92 11.44 -10.91 -2.12
CA LEU A 92 10.66 -11.70 -1.15
C LEU A 92 9.31 -11.04 -0.83
N GLY A 93 9.29 -9.72 -0.66
CA GLY A 93 8.05 -8.95 -0.51
C GLY A 93 7.15 -9.06 -1.74
N GLY A 94 7.71 -8.93 -2.94
CA GLY A 94 6.99 -9.09 -4.20
C GLY A 94 6.39 -10.48 -4.36
N LEU A 95 7.09 -11.54 -3.94
CA LEU A 95 6.54 -12.91 -3.93
C LEU A 95 5.35 -13.04 -2.97
N PHE A 96 5.40 -12.40 -1.80
CA PHE A 96 4.28 -12.35 -0.87
C PHE A 96 3.08 -11.61 -1.46
N LEU A 97 3.29 -10.44 -2.07
CA LEU A 97 2.21 -9.67 -2.71
C LEU A 97 1.61 -10.40 -3.92
N ALA A 98 2.45 -11.04 -4.74
CA ALA A 98 2.01 -11.86 -5.87
C ALA A 98 1.17 -13.05 -5.40
N TYR A 99 1.60 -13.71 -4.33
CA TYR A 99 0.83 -14.78 -3.70
C TYR A 99 -0.54 -14.28 -3.24
N GLU A 100 -0.59 -13.18 -2.47
CA GLU A 100 -1.85 -12.66 -1.94
C GLU A 100 -2.81 -12.24 -3.07
N GLY A 101 -2.30 -11.53 -4.08
CA GLY A 101 -3.10 -11.12 -5.24
C GLY A 101 -3.63 -12.32 -6.05
N ALA A 102 -2.80 -13.33 -6.29
CA ALA A 102 -3.21 -14.53 -7.02
C ALA A 102 -4.17 -15.40 -6.21
N GLU A 103 -4.00 -15.51 -4.89
CA GLU A 103 -4.92 -16.22 -3.98
C GLU A 103 -6.31 -15.58 -4.02
N LYS A 104 -6.42 -14.25 -3.95
CA LYS A 104 -7.70 -13.54 -4.08
C LYS A 104 -8.38 -13.78 -5.43
N ILE A 105 -7.63 -13.77 -6.53
CA ILE A 105 -8.17 -14.09 -7.86
C ILE A 105 -8.64 -15.55 -7.91
N TYR A 106 -7.85 -16.47 -7.34
CA TYR A 106 -8.21 -17.88 -7.29
C TYR A 106 -9.51 -18.11 -6.51
N GLU A 107 -9.65 -17.48 -5.33
CA GLU A 107 -10.87 -17.56 -4.51
C GLU A 107 -12.09 -16.96 -5.21
N PHE A 108 -11.89 -15.87 -5.96
CA PHE A 108 -12.95 -15.25 -6.74
C PHE A 108 -13.45 -16.15 -7.89
N ILE A 109 -12.55 -16.88 -8.57
CA ILE A 109 -12.89 -17.78 -9.69
C ILE A 109 -13.40 -19.14 -9.19
N PHE A 110 -12.81 -19.66 -8.13
CA PHE A 110 -13.17 -20.92 -7.50
C PHE A 110 -13.60 -20.67 -6.05
N PRO A 111 -14.85 -20.21 -5.82
CA PRO A 111 -15.39 -20.10 -4.48
C PRO A 111 -15.50 -21.51 -3.89
N HIS A 112 -14.51 -21.91 -3.11
CA HIS A 112 -14.62 -23.11 -2.31
C HIS A 112 -15.62 -22.80 -1.20
N LYS A 113 -16.50 -23.75 -0.87
CA LYS A 113 -17.20 -23.75 0.41
C LYS A 113 -16.17 -24.00 1.52
N HIS A 114 -15.32 -23.03 1.78
CA HIS A 114 -14.58 -22.92 3.03
C HIS A 114 -15.31 -21.91 3.90
N GLU A 115 -15.62 -22.35 5.11
CA GLU A 115 -16.17 -21.54 6.18
C GLU A 115 -15.32 -20.25 6.34
N GLU A 116 -16.02 -19.10 6.38
CA GLU A 116 -15.52 -17.80 6.86
C GLU A 116 -14.49 -17.04 6.00
N SER A 117 -14.92 -16.51 4.86
CA SER A 117 -14.33 -15.26 4.33
C SER A 117 -15.36 -14.26 3.77
N GLU A 118 -16.63 -14.47 4.04
CA GLU A 118 -17.65 -13.44 3.85
C GLU A 118 -17.72 -12.56 5.09
N GLY A 119 -18.17 -11.31 4.93
CA GLY A 119 -18.25 -10.33 6.01
C GLY A 119 -18.92 -10.86 7.28
N ILE A 120 -18.78 -10.11 8.37
CA ILE A 120 -19.23 -10.35 9.76
C ILE A 120 -20.78 -10.52 9.88
N THR A 121 -21.45 -11.16 8.93
CA THR A 121 -22.88 -11.06 8.74
C THR A 121 -23.68 -12.32 9.01
N ASN A 122 -23.11 -13.49 9.32
CA ASN A 122 -23.94 -14.70 9.56
C ASN A 122 -23.43 -15.72 10.59
N VAL A 123 -22.47 -15.38 11.45
CA VAL A 123 -22.15 -16.17 12.64
C VAL A 123 -22.24 -15.24 13.84
N GLU A 124 -22.97 -15.62 14.90
CA GLU A 124 -22.97 -14.88 16.17
C GLU A 124 -21.58 -15.00 16.82
N LEU A 125 -20.62 -14.26 16.29
CA LEU A 125 -19.28 -14.14 16.84
C LEU A 125 -19.34 -13.27 18.10
N THR A 126 -18.64 -13.67 19.15
CA THR A 126 -18.48 -12.81 20.34
C THR A 126 -17.67 -11.57 20.00
N GLU A 127 -17.81 -10.48 20.77
CA GLU A 127 -16.98 -9.27 20.58
C GLU A 127 -15.48 -9.59 20.62
N GLU A 128 -15.09 -10.58 21.42
CA GLU A 128 -13.71 -11.06 21.54
C GLU A 128 -13.21 -11.71 20.25
N GLN A 129 -14.03 -12.56 19.61
CA GLN A 129 -13.71 -13.19 18.32
C GLN A 129 -13.62 -12.15 17.19
N ILE A 130 -14.52 -11.17 17.17
CA ILE A 130 -14.46 -10.06 16.21
C ILE A 130 -13.15 -9.28 16.38
N LEU A 131 -12.76 -8.97 17.62
CA LEU A 131 -11.51 -8.27 17.93
C LEU A 131 -10.26 -9.06 17.51
N GLU A 132 -10.27 -10.39 17.63
CA GLU A 132 -9.15 -11.22 17.16
C GLU A 132 -9.02 -11.22 15.64
N ILE A 133 -10.14 -11.35 14.92
CA ILE A 133 -10.17 -11.25 13.45
C ILE A 133 -9.69 -9.86 13.01
N GLU A 134 -10.15 -8.79 13.67
CA GLU A 134 -9.72 -7.42 13.40
C GLU A 134 -8.20 -7.25 13.59
N LYS A 135 -7.65 -7.74 14.71
CA LYS A 135 -6.20 -7.70 14.97
C LYS A 135 -5.40 -8.47 13.91
N GLY A 136 -5.90 -9.62 13.47
CA GLY A 136 -5.30 -10.40 12.39
C GLY A 136 -5.24 -9.62 11.09
N LYS A 137 -6.36 -9.00 10.69
CA LYS A 137 -6.44 -8.15 9.49
C LYS A 137 -5.53 -6.92 9.58
N ILE A 138 -5.52 -6.23 10.72
CA ILE A 138 -4.62 -5.09 10.97
C ILE A 138 -3.16 -5.50 10.81
N LYS A 139 -2.76 -6.64 11.39
CA LYS A 139 -1.38 -7.14 11.27
C LYS A 139 -1.01 -7.45 9.83
N SER A 140 -1.90 -8.10 9.07
CA SER A 140 -1.70 -8.38 7.65
C SER A 140 -1.57 -7.08 6.84
N ALA A 141 -2.42 -6.08 7.11
CA ALA A 141 -2.35 -4.76 6.47
C ALA A 141 -1.02 -4.06 6.75
N ILE A 142 -0.54 -4.08 8.00
CA ILE A 142 0.76 -3.50 8.38
C ILE A 142 1.94 -4.20 7.68
N ILE A 143 1.87 -5.51 7.45
CA ILE A 143 2.91 -6.25 6.70
C ILE A 143 2.88 -5.84 5.22
N THR A 144 1.69 -5.69 4.64
CA THR A 144 1.53 -5.27 3.25
C THR A 144 2.08 -3.85 3.05
N ASP A 145 1.70 -2.92 3.94
CA ASP A 145 2.22 -1.55 3.99
C ASP A 145 3.74 -1.52 4.21
N PHE A 146 4.30 -2.43 5.02
CA PHE A 146 5.75 -2.54 5.19
C PHE A 146 6.44 -2.80 3.84
N ILE A 147 5.94 -3.75 3.05
CA ILE A 147 6.52 -4.10 1.75
C ILE A 147 6.43 -2.90 0.79
N LEU A 148 5.24 -2.29 0.69
CA LEU A 148 5.00 -1.09 -0.14
C LEU A 148 5.88 0.09 0.30
N SER A 149 6.03 0.29 1.60
CA SER A 149 6.88 1.34 2.18
C SER A 149 8.35 1.13 1.85
N VAL A 150 8.85 -0.11 1.91
CA VAL A 150 10.23 -0.42 1.52
C VAL A 150 10.44 -0.04 0.07
N GLU A 151 9.53 -0.42 -0.85
CA GLU A 151 9.66 -0.07 -2.26
C GLU A 151 9.67 1.44 -2.50
N ILE A 152 8.73 2.19 -1.92
CA ILE A 152 8.69 3.66 -2.01
C ILE A 152 10.00 4.27 -1.51
N VAL A 153 10.51 3.81 -0.36
CA VAL A 153 11.76 4.29 0.22
C VAL A 153 12.95 3.99 -0.67
N ILE A 154 13.02 2.81 -1.29
CA ILE A 154 14.12 2.44 -2.19
C ILE A 154 14.06 3.22 -3.50
N ILE A 155 12.89 3.42 -4.09
CA ILE A 155 12.74 4.26 -5.29
C ILE A 155 13.17 5.69 -4.98
N ALA A 156 12.73 6.25 -3.84
CA ALA A 156 13.12 7.57 -3.40
C ALA A 156 14.65 7.67 -3.18
N LEU A 157 15.24 6.71 -2.44
CA LEU A 157 16.69 6.63 -2.24
C LEU A 157 17.47 6.56 -3.56
N GLY A 158 16.97 5.79 -4.53
CA GLY A 158 17.56 5.69 -5.86
C GLY A 158 17.54 7.00 -6.65
N THR A 159 16.69 7.97 -6.30
CA THR A 159 16.67 9.30 -6.93
C THR A 159 17.73 10.25 -6.40
N VAL A 160 18.21 10.02 -5.17
CA VAL A 160 19.17 10.86 -4.46
C VAL A 160 20.47 10.12 -4.17
N ILE A 161 20.75 9.03 -4.90
CA ILE A 161 21.89 8.14 -4.62
C ILE A 161 23.25 8.80 -4.82
N ASP A 162 23.31 9.88 -5.58
CA ASP A 162 24.54 10.66 -5.83
C ASP A 162 24.66 11.89 -4.92
N GLU A 163 23.62 12.20 -4.13
CA GLU A 163 23.58 13.39 -3.29
C GLU A 163 24.28 13.19 -1.94
N PRO A 164 24.63 14.27 -1.20
CA PRO A 164 25.11 14.18 0.17
C PRO A 164 24.14 13.44 1.10
N LEU A 165 24.67 12.73 2.10
CA LEU A 165 23.87 11.94 3.06
C LEU A 165 22.74 12.76 3.70
N THR A 166 23.00 14.02 4.04
CA THR A 166 22.00 14.94 4.61
C THR A 166 20.78 15.08 3.69
N GLN A 167 21.00 15.33 2.40
CA GLN A 167 19.91 15.46 1.43
C GLN A 167 19.18 14.13 1.24
N ARG A 168 19.91 12.99 1.18
CA ARG A 168 19.28 11.66 1.10
C ARG A 168 18.32 11.40 2.24
N ILE A 169 18.74 11.73 3.47
CA ILE A 169 17.94 11.54 4.67
C ILE A 169 16.69 12.41 4.61
N ILE A 170 16.85 13.70 4.30
CA ILE A 170 15.74 14.66 4.30
C ILE A 170 14.72 14.31 3.21
N VAL A 171 15.17 14.12 1.97
CA VAL A 171 14.28 13.83 0.82
C VAL A 171 13.52 12.53 1.05
N THR A 172 14.21 11.44 1.41
CA THR A 172 13.57 10.13 1.61
C THR A 172 12.58 10.17 2.78
N SER A 173 12.90 10.90 3.85
CA SER A 173 11.99 11.07 4.99
C SER A 173 10.75 11.88 4.62
N ILE A 174 10.90 12.95 3.84
CA ILE A 174 9.76 13.74 3.33
C ILE A 174 8.84 12.83 2.52
N ILE A 175 9.38 12.05 1.58
CA ILE A 175 8.57 11.15 0.75
C ILE A 175 7.84 10.11 1.59
N ALA A 176 8.51 9.48 2.56
CA ALA A 176 7.88 8.49 3.44
C ALA A 176 6.73 9.10 4.28
N LEU A 177 6.91 10.33 4.79
CA LEU A 177 5.88 11.03 5.56
C LEU A 177 4.71 11.48 4.69
N VAL A 178 4.99 12.06 3.52
CA VAL A 178 3.96 12.48 2.55
C VAL A 178 3.16 11.28 2.07
N ALA A 179 3.81 10.14 1.80
CA ALA A 179 3.13 8.88 1.47
C ALA A 179 2.15 8.48 2.57
N THR A 180 2.61 8.46 3.83
CA THR A 180 1.77 8.10 4.98
C THR A 180 0.57 9.03 5.12
N ILE A 181 0.82 10.34 5.19
CA ILE A 181 -0.24 11.32 5.43
C ILE A 181 -1.20 11.37 4.23
N GLY A 182 -0.67 11.34 3.01
CA GLY A 182 -1.44 11.41 1.79
C GLY A 182 -2.31 10.18 1.59
N VAL A 183 -1.74 8.98 1.65
CA VAL A 183 -2.46 7.73 1.41
C VAL A 183 -3.51 7.52 2.49
N TYR A 184 -3.14 7.47 3.76
CA TYR A 184 -4.10 7.24 4.85
C TYR A 184 -5.10 8.38 4.99
N GLY A 185 -4.71 9.61 4.66
CA GLY A 185 -5.62 10.76 4.60
C GLY A 185 -6.69 10.60 3.53
N ILE A 186 -6.32 10.19 2.32
CA ILE A 186 -7.29 9.94 1.24
C ILE A 186 -8.18 8.74 1.57
N VAL A 187 -7.62 7.65 2.10
CA VAL A 187 -8.40 6.49 2.54
C VAL A 187 -9.42 6.87 3.62
N ALA A 188 -9.02 7.70 4.59
CA ALA A 188 -9.93 8.21 5.61
C ALA A 188 -11.07 9.04 5.02
N LEU A 189 -10.81 9.83 3.97
CA LEU A 189 -11.85 10.59 3.27
C LEU A 189 -12.83 9.68 2.53
N ILE A 190 -12.33 8.61 1.89
CA ILE A 190 -13.16 7.63 1.19
C ILE A 190 -14.09 6.90 2.17
N VAL A 191 -13.54 6.43 3.28
CA VAL A 191 -14.30 5.72 4.33
C VAL A 191 -15.37 6.63 4.94
N ARG A 192 -15.07 7.92 5.15
CA ARG A 192 -16.02 8.89 5.74
C ARG A 192 -17.11 9.39 4.81
N MET A 193 -17.17 8.86 3.59
CA MET A 193 -18.15 9.27 2.58
C MET A 193 -19.59 9.02 3.06
N ASP A 194 -19.85 7.97 3.84
CA ASP A 194 -21.17 7.65 4.39
C ASP A 194 -21.60 8.63 5.49
N GLU A 195 -20.73 8.94 6.45
CA GLU A 195 -21.03 9.81 7.58
C GLU A 195 -21.26 11.24 7.07
N ALA A 196 -20.46 11.68 6.10
CA ALA A 196 -20.67 12.93 5.38
C ALA A 196 -22.02 12.92 4.65
N GLY A 197 -22.35 11.83 3.95
CA GLY A 197 -23.63 11.66 3.26
C GLY A 197 -24.82 11.73 4.22
N TYR A 198 -24.76 11.04 5.35
CA TYR A 198 -25.81 11.04 6.37
C TYR A 198 -25.97 12.42 7.02
N LYS A 199 -24.87 13.12 7.33
CA LYS A 199 -24.91 14.49 7.84
C LYS A 199 -25.59 15.45 6.85
N LEU A 200 -25.32 15.32 5.55
CA LEU A 200 -25.97 16.13 4.52
C LEU A 200 -27.47 15.85 4.39
N ILE A 201 -27.88 14.59 4.51
CA ILE A 201 -29.30 14.19 4.51
C ILE A 201 -30.01 14.76 5.75
N LYS A 202 -29.41 14.61 6.93
CA LYS A 202 -30.00 15.06 8.21
C LYS A 202 -30.12 16.58 8.31
N SER A 203 -29.17 17.30 7.74
CA SER A 203 -29.18 18.78 7.71
C SER A 203 -30.04 19.35 6.58
N SER A 204 -30.68 18.53 5.73
CA SER A 204 -31.53 19.00 4.64
C SER A 204 -32.90 19.45 5.17
N LYS A 205 -33.30 20.67 4.82
CA LYS A 205 -34.60 21.26 5.22
C LYS A 205 -35.78 20.82 4.34
N SER A 206 -35.50 20.20 3.20
CA SER A 206 -36.50 19.80 2.20
C SER A 206 -36.03 18.55 1.45
N GLU A 207 -36.99 17.73 1.00
CA GLU A 207 -36.74 16.50 0.23
C GLU A 207 -36.02 16.75 -1.10
N LYS A 208 -36.23 17.92 -1.72
CA LYS A 208 -35.61 18.30 -3.00
C LYS A 208 -34.31 19.11 -2.85
N SER A 209 -33.80 19.25 -1.62
CA SER A 209 -32.56 20.01 -1.40
C SER A 209 -31.36 19.31 -2.04
N ILE A 210 -30.50 20.09 -2.71
CA ILE A 210 -29.25 19.60 -3.32
C ILE A 210 -28.41 18.83 -2.30
N SER A 211 -28.37 19.26 -1.03
CA SER A 211 -27.65 18.54 0.02
C SER A 211 -28.19 17.13 0.27
N ARG A 212 -29.51 16.93 0.20
CA ARG A 212 -30.14 15.61 0.33
C ARG A 212 -29.83 14.73 -0.87
N ILE A 213 -29.81 15.30 -2.08
CA ILE A 213 -29.46 14.57 -3.31
C ILE A 213 -28.01 14.09 -3.24
N ILE A 214 -27.08 14.99 -2.91
CA ILE A 214 -25.66 14.65 -2.74
C ILE A 214 -25.49 13.63 -1.61
N GLY A 215 -26.14 13.83 -0.46
CA GLY A 215 -26.02 12.89 0.65
C GLY A 215 -26.53 11.48 0.32
N ASN A 216 -27.65 11.36 -0.39
CA ASN A 216 -28.13 10.07 -0.89
C ASN A 216 -27.18 9.44 -1.90
N LEU A 217 -26.56 10.24 -2.76
CA LEU A 217 -25.56 9.76 -3.72
C LEU A 217 -24.34 9.18 -2.99
N LEU A 218 -23.80 9.89 -1.99
CA LEU A 218 -22.63 9.45 -1.21
C LEU A 218 -22.90 8.11 -0.49
N VAL A 219 -24.06 7.99 0.18
CA VAL A 219 -24.45 6.74 0.88
C VAL A 219 -24.65 5.59 -0.10
N LYS A 220 -25.26 5.83 -1.26
CA LYS A 220 -25.46 4.80 -2.29
C LYS A 220 -24.17 4.43 -3.03
N ALA A 221 -23.21 5.35 -3.11
CA ALA A 221 -21.94 5.13 -3.76
C ALA A 221 -20.98 4.30 -2.90
N LEU A 222 -21.07 4.37 -1.57
CA LEU A 222 -20.13 3.68 -0.67
C LEU A 222 -19.99 2.17 -0.96
N PRO A 223 -21.07 1.37 -1.09
CA PRO A 223 -20.94 -0.05 -1.39
C PRO A 223 -20.24 -0.32 -2.73
N LEU A 224 -20.48 0.54 -3.73
CA LEU A 224 -19.85 0.44 -5.04
C LEU A 224 -18.36 0.77 -4.96
N VAL A 225 -18.00 1.81 -4.20
CA VAL A 225 -16.61 2.20 -3.95
C VAL A 225 -15.86 1.08 -3.23
N ILE A 226 -16.41 0.51 -2.15
CA ILE A 226 -15.78 -0.60 -1.42
C ILE A 226 -15.56 -1.79 -2.34
N LYS A 227 -16.57 -2.20 -3.12
CA LYS A 227 -16.43 -3.32 -4.07
C LYS A 227 -15.40 -3.03 -5.16
N GLY A 228 -15.34 -1.78 -5.64
CA GLY A 228 -14.34 -1.34 -6.59
C GLY A 228 -12.92 -1.39 -6.01
N LEU A 229 -12.74 -0.95 -4.76
CA LEU A 229 -11.46 -0.98 -4.06
C LEU A 229 -10.93 -2.40 -3.87
N THR A 230 -11.79 -3.41 -3.64
CA THR A 230 -11.33 -4.80 -3.59
C THR A 230 -10.70 -5.26 -4.90
N VAL A 231 -11.31 -4.92 -6.03
CA VAL A 231 -10.79 -5.28 -7.36
C VAL A 231 -9.52 -4.49 -7.67
N ILE A 232 -9.55 -3.17 -7.45
CA ILE A 232 -8.43 -2.28 -7.74
C ILE A 232 -7.23 -2.62 -6.84
N GLY A 233 -7.46 -2.90 -5.56
CA GLY A 233 -6.44 -3.34 -4.60
C GLY A 233 -5.80 -4.67 -4.99
N THR A 234 -6.60 -5.65 -5.43
CA THR A 234 -6.08 -6.93 -5.94
C THR A 234 -5.21 -6.74 -7.19
N ILE A 235 -5.64 -5.88 -8.12
CA ILE A 235 -4.85 -5.54 -9.31
C ILE A 235 -3.56 -4.83 -8.90
N ALA A 236 -3.62 -3.87 -7.97
CA ALA A 236 -2.48 -3.14 -7.46
C ALA A 236 -1.45 -4.09 -6.81
N LEU A 237 -1.86 -5.05 -5.98
CA LEU A 237 -0.95 -6.05 -5.40
C LEU A 237 -0.11 -6.78 -6.47
N LEU A 238 -0.74 -7.14 -7.60
CA LEU A 238 -0.07 -7.82 -8.71
C LEU A 238 0.79 -6.88 -9.54
N LEU A 239 0.35 -5.64 -9.76
CA LEU A 239 1.13 -4.60 -10.43
C LEU A 239 2.40 -4.29 -9.67
N VAL A 240 2.29 -4.07 -8.36
CA VAL A 240 3.42 -3.83 -7.48
C VAL A 240 4.40 -5.00 -7.50
N ALA A 241 3.91 -6.22 -7.29
CA ALA A 241 4.76 -7.40 -7.34
C ALA A 241 5.46 -7.54 -8.71
N GLY A 242 4.72 -7.35 -9.79
CA GLY A 242 5.22 -7.33 -11.15
C GLY A 242 6.31 -6.28 -11.39
N GLY A 243 6.09 -5.06 -10.91
CA GLY A 243 7.04 -3.95 -10.94
C GLY A 243 8.34 -4.32 -10.24
N ILE A 244 8.25 -4.85 -9.01
CA ILE A 244 9.41 -5.36 -8.27
C ILE A 244 10.16 -6.40 -9.10
N PHE A 245 9.48 -7.38 -9.69
CA PHE A 245 10.14 -8.42 -10.48
C PHE A 245 10.80 -7.88 -11.74
N VAL A 246 10.13 -7.01 -12.49
CA VAL A 246 10.66 -6.41 -13.72
C VAL A 246 11.87 -5.54 -13.44
N HIS A 247 11.85 -4.76 -12.35
CA HIS A 247 12.94 -3.85 -12.02
C HIS A 247 14.14 -4.53 -11.38
N TYR A 248 13.93 -5.58 -10.57
CA TYR A 248 14.98 -6.14 -9.71
C TYR A 248 15.45 -7.54 -10.09
N ILE A 249 14.76 -8.26 -10.99
CA ILE A 249 15.22 -9.56 -11.49
C ILE A 249 15.89 -9.36 -12.87
N PRO A 250 17.20 -9.65 -13.01
CA PRO A 250 17.94 -9.42 -14.26
C PRO A 250 17.33 -10.08 -15.49
N PHE A 251 16.72 -11.27 -15.34
CA PHE A 251 16.04 -11.96 -16.43
C PHE A 251 14.89 -11.10 -17.00
N PHE A 252 13.96 -10.65 -16.15
CA PHE A 252 12.85 -9.82 -16.62
C PHE A 252 13.32 -8.44 -17.07
N HIS A 253 14.31 -7.87 -16.40
CA HIS A 253 14.88 -6.57 -16.75
C HIS A 253 15.42 -6.50 -18.19
N HIS A 254 15.97 -7.60 -18.74
CA HIS A 254 16.50 -7.62 -20.11
C HIS A 254 15.47 -8.01 -21.17
N TYR A 255 14.58 -8.98 -20.89
CA TYR A 255 13.68 -9.54 -21.92
C TYR A 255 12.31 -8.85 -22.01
N VAL A 256 11.83 -8.23 -20.92
CA VAL A 256 10.51 -7.59 -20.87
C VAL A 256 10.46 -6.24 -21.64
N PRO A 257 11.53 -5.44 -21.72
CA PRO A 257 11.54 -4.23 -22.55
C PRO A 257 11.36 -4.46 -24.05
N GLU A 258 11.77 -5.63 -24.57
CA GLU A 258 11.65 -5.96 -26.01
C GLU A 258 10.20 -6.26 -26.44
N ILE A 259 9.33 -6.55 -25.47
CA ILE A 259 7.91 -6.82 -25.71
C ILE A 259 7.16 -5.49 -25.87
N LYS A 260 6.54 -5.28 -27.05
CA LYS A 260 5.71 -4.11 -27.41
C LYS A 260 4.35 -4.06 -26.68
N LEU A 261 4.34 -4.29 -25.37
CA LEU A 261 3.18 -4.12 -24.49
C LEU A 261 3.41 -2.94 -23.54
N PRO A 262 2.34 -2.24 -23.11
CA PRO A 262 2.41 -1.24 -22.04
C PRO A 262 3.00 -1.84 -20.76
N SER A 263 3.78 -1.05 -19.99
CA SER A 263 4.44 -1.53 -18.76
C SER A 263 3.46 -2.13 -17.76
N ILE A 264 2.31 -1.47 -17.56
CA ILE A 264 1.25 -1.91 -16.66
C ILE A 264 0.73 -3.33 -17.00
N VAL A 265 0.66 -3.67 -18.29
CA VAL A 265 0.22 -5.01 -18.70
C VAL A 265 1.31 -6.04 -18.44
N LYS A 266 2.57 -5.68 -18.67
CA LYS A 266 3.72 -6.58 -18.46
C LYS A 266 3.90 -6.88 -16.97
N GLU A 267 3.87 -5.85 -16.14
CA GLU A 267 3.94 -5.96 -14.67
C GLU A 267 2.80 -6.82 -14.15
N PHE A 268 1.55 -6.52 -14.55
CA PHE A 268 0.39 -7.31 -14.13
C PHE A 268 0.52 -8.80 -14.49
N VAL A 269 0.89 -9.10 -15.74
CA VAL A 269 1.02 -10.49 -16.22
C VAL A 269 2.14 -11.22 -15.48
N ILE A 270 3.29 -10.59 -15.28
CA ILE A 270 4.42 -11.20 -14.57
C ILE A 270 4.06 -11.45 -13.10
N GLY A 271 3.46 -10.45 -12.44
CA GLY A 271 2.96 -10.58 -11.07
C GLY A 271 1.95 -11.71 -10.94
N LEU A 272 1.01 -11.81 -11.87
CA LEU A 272 -0.02 -12.87 -11.89
C LEU A 272 0.59 -14.27 -12.10
N VAL A 273 1.48 -14.42 -13.08
CA VAL A 273 2.11 -15.71 -13.40
C VAL A 273 2.96 -16.20 -12.23
N LEU A 274 3.82 -15.33 -11.69
CA LEU A 274 4.63 -15.68 -10.52
C LEU A 274 3.77 -15.91 -9.28
N GLY A 275 2.70 -15.14 -9.11
CA GLY A 275 1.73 -15.33 -8.03
C GLY A 275 1.09 -16.72 -8.05
N PHE A 276 0.58 -17.15 -9.20
CA PHE A 276 0.02 -18.50 -9.34
C PHE A 276 1.06 -19.61 -9.15
N ILE A 277 2.30 -19.39 -9.58
CA ILE A 277 3.40 -20.33 -9.30
C ILE A 277 3.62 -20.46 -7.79
N VAL A 278 3.66 -19.34 -7.05
CA VAL A 278 3.81 -19.36 -5.58
C VAL A 278 2.61 -20.04 -4.92
N VAL A 279 1.37 -19.73 -5.34
CA VAL A 279 0.16 -20.40 -4.84
C VAL A 279 0.22 -21.91 -5.04
N LEU A 280 0.66 -22.37 -6.21
CA LEU A 280 0.83 -23.79 -6.51
C LEU A 280 1.87 -24.44 -5.60
N PHE A 281 3.03 -23.81 -5.39
CA PHE A 281 4.05 -24.29 -4.45
C PHE A 281 3.56 -24.34 -3.01
N VAL A 282 2.89 -23.30 -2.53
CA VAL A 282 2.33 -23.24 -1.17
C VAL A 282 1.28 -24.33 -0.98
N ASN A 283 0.39 -24.56 -1.95
CA ASN A 283 -0.63 -25.60 -1.87
C ASN A 283 -0.03 -27.01 -1.93
N LEU A 284 0.98 -27.23 -2.77
CA LEU A 284 1.75 -28.49 -2.78
C LEU A 284 2.42 -28.74 -1.42
N PHE A 285 3.07 -27.73 -0.85
CA PHE A 285 3.73 -27.82 0.44
C PHE A 285 2.73 -28.11 1.57
N LYS A 286 1.61 -27.37 1.62
CA LYS A 286 0.50 -27.64 2.54
C LYS A 286 0.00 -29.08 2.39
N LYS A 287 -0.19 -29.58 1.16
CA LYS A 287 -0.65 -30.96 0.92
C LYS A 287 0.35 -32.01 1.38
N ILE A 288 1.65 -31.77 1.23
CA ILE A 288 2.72 -32.68 1.67
C ILE A 288 2.83 -32.71 3.20
N PHE A 289 2.75 -31.55 3.86
CA PHE A 289 2.91 -31.45 5.31
C PHE A 289 1.62 -31.74 6.10
N LYS A 290 0.43 -31.40 5.58
CA LYS A 290 -0.86 -31.76 6.21
C LYS A 290 -1.10 -33.27 6.18
N LYS A 291 -0.46 -33.99 5.25
CA LYS A 291 -0.46 -35.47 5.20
C LYS A 291 0.48 -36.12 6.22
N LYS A 292 1.35 -35.35 6.91
CA LYS A 292 2.23 -35.84 7.98
C LYS A 292 1.61 -35.72 9.38
N THR A 293 0.50 -35.00 9.53
CA THR A 293 -0.19 -34.74 10.81
C THR A 293 -1.57 -35.40 10.91
N ALA A 294 -1.93 -36.24 9.93
CA ALA A 294 -3.16 -37.03 9.92
C ALA A 294 -2.86 -38.51 10.12
#